data_AF-A0A9P5ZQ67-F1
#
_entry.id   AF-A0A9P5ZQ67-F1
#
_cell.length_a   1.000
_cell.length_b   1.000
_cell.length_c   1.000
_cell.angle_alpha   90.00
_cell.angle_beta   90.00
_cell.angle_gamma   90.00
#
_symmetry.space_group_name_H-M   'P 1'
#
loop_
_entity.id
_entity.type
_entity.pdbx_description
1 polymer ?
#
loop_
_entity_poly.entity_id
_entity_poly.type
_entity_poly.pdbx_seq_one_letter_code
_entity_poly.pdbx_strand_id
1 'polypeptide(L)'
;MHAQAFYNLMDPSDKENSDSGHSTHHWRASEREAQCFQDEVNKAERRARKAEKKVKQEQKKHLQTAASTAALNMMRGISQVMTVASFSPIPLPMLALIFAAIENCIHKWITGIHTGLNFTATKYEVVYQDHLKSLYSFQDHSKHLNILGNICTKLYNTGRFHSGAQPLDNFCPPVISINALNAAIDEYKADPMTETDGENGNISKDSA
;
A
#
# COMPACT_ATOMS: atom_id res chain seq x y z
N MET A 1 -10.49 -54.42 -20.05
CA MET A 1 -11.62 -54.25 -19.11
C MET A 1 -12.74 -53.55 -19.88
N HIS A 2 -13.50 -54.24 -20.72
CA HIS A 2 -14.68 -55.07 -20.44
C HIS A 2 -15.88 -54.25 -19.92
N ALA A 3 -16.79 -53.89 -20.84
CA ALA A 3 -18.26 -53.88 -20.66
C ALA A 3 -18.98 -53.56 -21.99
N GLN A 4 -19.22 -54.61 -22.78
CA GLN A 4 -20.45 -54.85 -23.56
C GLN A 4 -21.68 -54.74 -22.61
N ALA A 5 -22.95 -54.56 -22.98
CA ALA A 5 -23.72 -54.53 -24.22
C ALA A 5 -25.20 -54.24 -23.80
N PHE A 6 -26.13 -54.37 -24.77
CA PHE A 6 -27.58 -54.55 -24.60
C PHE A 6 -28.42 -53.29 -24.38
N TYR A 7 -29.06 -52.80 -25.44
CA TYR A 7 -30.50 -53.02 -25.68
C TYR A 7 -30.81 -52.74 -27.16
N ASN A 8 -30.72 -53.79 -27.98
CA ASN A 8 -31.45 -53.90 -29.25
C ASN A 8 -32.53 -54.94 -29.01
N LEU A 9 -33.74 -54.52 -28.61
CA LEU A 9 -34.94 -55.33 -28.78
C LEU A 9 -36.17 -54.43 -28.63
N MET A 10 -36.58 -53.78 -29.72
CA MET A 10 -37.99 -53.45 -29.91
C MET A 10 -38.25 -53.34 -31.41
N ASP A 11 -38.96 -54.35 -31.91
CA ASP A 11 -39.61 -54.42 -33.21
C ASP A 11 -40.77 -53.41 -33.24
N PRO A 12 -40.99 -52.69 -34.35
CA PRO A 12 -42.32 -52.16 -34.60
C PRO A 12 -42.72 -52.40 -36.07
N SER A 13 -42.99 -53.65 -36.40
CA SER A 13 -43.99 -53.96 -37.41
C SER A 13 -45.39 -53.78 -36.80
N ASP A 14 -45.87 -52.53 -36.75
CA ASP A 14 -47.30 -52.21 -36.68
C ASP A 14 -47.50 -50.79 -37.23
N LYS A 15 -47.63 -50.72 -38.56
CA LYS A 15 -48.20 -49.56 -39.25
C LYS A 15 -49.72 -49.72 -39.27
N GLU A 16 -50.38 -49.28 -38.21
CA GLU A 16 -51.81 -48.97 -38.26
C GLU A 16 -52.01 -47.45 -38.21
N ASN A 17 -52.21 -46.91 -39.40
CA ASN A 17 -53.28 -45.99 -39.77
C ASN A 17 -54.10 -45.38 -38.61
N SER A 18 -53.86 -44.10 -38.30
CA SER A 18 -54.94 -43.23 -37.83
C SER A 18 -54.69 -41.79 -38.26
N ASP A 19 -55.35 -41.49 -39.37
CA ASP A 19 -55.85 -40.20 -39.79
C ASP A 19 -56.35 -39.36 -38.60
N SER A 20 -55.68 -38.23 -38.35
CA SER A 20 -56.30 -37.05 -37.79
C SER A 20 -55.50 -35.83 -38.21
N GLY A 21 -55.75 -35.40 -39.45
CA GLY A 21 -55.43 -34.06 -39.91
C GLY A 21 -56.23 -33.02 -39.13
N HIS A 22 -55.81 -32.70 -37.90
CA HIS A 22 -56.26 -31.50 -37.19
C HIS A 22 -55.21 -31.09 -36.15
N SER A 23 -54.76 -29.83 -36.23
CA SER A 23 -53.97 -29.12 -35.22
C SER A 23 -52.43 -29.10 -35.32
N THR A 24 -51.85 -29.10 -36.52
CA THR A 24 -50.41 -28.76 -36.69
C THR A 24 -50.09 -27.27 -36.49
N HIS A 25 -51.09 -26.39 -36.52
CA HIS A 25 -50.90 -24.96 -36.29
C HIS A 25 -50.86 -24.55 -34.81
N HIS A 26 -51.54 -25.28 -33.92
CA HIS A 26 -51.56 -24.96 -32.48
C HIS A 26 -50.21 -25.28 -31.81
N TRP A 27 -49.59 -26.41 -32.19
CA TRP A 27 -48.34 -26.86 -31.60
C TRP A 27 -47.16 -25.91 -31.89
N ARG A 28 -47.07 -25.36 -33.12
CA ARG A 28 -46.06 -24.36 -33.50
C ARG A 28 -46.26 -22.98 -32.86
N ALA A 29 -47.45 -22.67 -32.35
CA ALA A 29 -47.67 -21.45 -31.58
C ALA A 29 -47.11 -21.63 -30.16
N SER A 30 -47.42 -22.76 -29.53
CA SER A 30 -46.91 -23.12 -28.20
C SER A 30 -45.38 -23.27 -28.15
N GLU A 31 -44.75 -23.83 -29.18
CA GLU A 31 -43.29 -23.96 -29.25
C GLU A 31 -42.59 -22.60 -29.39
N ARG A 32 -43.19 -21.65 -30.11
CA ARG A 32 -42.67 -20.27 -30.22
C ARG A 32 -42.83 -19.49 -28.92
N GLU A 33 -43.90 -19.73 -28.17
CA GLU A 33 -44.07 -19.16 -26.84
C GLU A 33 -43.04 -19.71 -25.86
N ALA A 34 -42.79 -21.03 -25.87
CA ALA A 34 -41.74 -21.65 -25.06
C ALA A 34 -40.33 -21.11 -25.39
N GLN A 35 -40.03 -20.92 -26.68
CA GLN A 35 -38.77 -20.33 -27.13
C GLN A 35 -38.63 -18.86 -26.67
N CYS A 36 -39.72 -18.09 -26.76
CA CYS A 36 -39.77 -16.70 -26.30
C CYS A 36 -39.50 -16.60 -24.79
N PHE A 37 -40.11 -17.48 -23.99
CA PHE A 37 -39.84 -17.55 -22.55
C PHE A 37 -38.38 -17.89 -22.25
N GLN A 38 -37.78 -18.85 -22.97
CA GLN A 38 -36.39 -19.22 -22.76
C GLN A 38 -35.43 -18.08 -23.11
N ASP A 39 -35.70 -17.34 -24.18
CA ASP A 39 -34.93 -16.16 -24.57
C ASP A 39 -35.07 -15.02 -23.54
N GLU A 40 -36.25 -14.87 -22.95
CA GLU A 40 -36.50 -13.88 -21.90
C GLU A 40 -35.74 -14.23 -20.61
N VAL A 41 -35.73 -15.50 -20.20
CA VAL A 41 -34.93 -15.99 -19.07
C VAL A 41 -33.44 -15.75 -19.30
N ASN A 42 -32.93 -16.13 -20.47
CA ASN A 42 -31.53 -15.91 -20.84
C ASN A 42 -31.16 -14.41 -20.86
N LYS A 43 -32.08 -13.55 -21.29
CA LYS A 43 -31.92 -12.09 -21.28
C LYS A 43 -31.93 -11.53 -19.86
N ALA A 44 -32.78 -12.04 -18.98
CA ALA A 44 -32.83 -11.68 -17.57
C ALA A 44 -31.54 -12.09 -16.85
N GLU A 45 -31.03 -13.30 -17.08
CA GLU A 45 -29.75 -13.75 -16.51
C GLU A 45 -28.57 -12.88 -16.94
N ARG A 46 -28.49 -12.50 -18.22
CA ARG A 46 -27.45 -11.59 -18.71
C ARG A 46 -27.51 -10.23 -18.03
N ARG A 47 -28.72 -9.71 -17.76
CA ARG A 47 -28.92 -8.45 -17.03
C ARG A 47 -28.49 -8.58 -15.57
N ALA A 48 -28.82 -9.68 -14.90
CA ALA A 48 -28.40 -9.96 -13.54
C ALA A 48 -26.86 -10.01 -13.41
N ARG A 49 -26.18 -10.76 -14.28
CA ARG A 49 -24.71 -10.82 -14.31
C ARG A 49 -24.06 -9.45 -14.56
N LYS A 50 -24.68 -8.60 -15.38
CA LYS A 50 -24.18 -7.24 -15.66
C LYS A 50 -24.37 -6.31 -14.45
N ALA A 51 -25.48 -6.44 -13.73
CA ALA A 51 -25.74 -5.69 -12.50
C ALA A 51 -24.77 -6.08 -11.38
N GLU A 52 -24.52 -7.37 -11.17
CA GLU A 52 -23.55 -7.85 -10.18
C GLU A 52 -22.13 -7.34 -10.44
N LYS A 53 -21.69 -7.35 -11.70
CA LYS A 53 -20.37 -6.80 -12.07
C LYS A 53 -20.26 -5.30 -11.75
N LYS A 54 -21.33 -4.52 -11.99
CA LYS A 54 -21.37 -3.10 -11.64
C LYS A 54 -21.29 -2.88 -10.13
N VAL A 55 -22.03 -3.66 -9.34
CA VAL A 55 -22.00 -3.57 -7.88
C VAL A 55 -20.60 -3.89 -7.34
N LYS A 56 -19.95 -4.95 -7.83
CA LYS A 56 -18.57 -5.31 -7.42
C LYS A 56 -17.55 -4.23 -7.80
N GLN A 57 -17.70 -3.62 -8.98
CA GLN A 57 -16.83 -2.53 -9.41
C GLN A 57 -17.00 -1.29 -8.53
N GLU A 58 -18.24 -0.95 -8.17
CA GLU A 58 -18.52 0.20 -7.31
C GLU A 58 -18.02 -0.03 -5.88
N GLN A 59 -18.21 -1.24 -5.34
CA GLN A 59 -17.60 -1.63 -4.05
C GLN A 59 -16.07 -1.51 -4.08
N LYS A 60 -15.42 -1.90 -5.18
CA LYS A 60 -13.97 -1.76 -5.32
C LYS A 60 -13.53 -0.29 -5.32
N LYS A 61 -14.28 0.60 -5.98
CA LYS A 61 -14.01 2.05 -5.94
C LYS A 61 -14.19 2.60 -4.53
N HIS A 62 -15.30 2.28 -3.86
CA HIS A 62 -15.55 2.74 -2.49
C HIS A 62 -14.45 2.27 -1.53
N LEU A 63 -13.95 1.04 -1.68
CA LEU A 63 -12.86 0.52 -0.86
C LEU A 63 -11.52 1.23 -1.14
N GLN A 64 -11.22 1.54 -2.41
CA GLN A 64 -10.02 2.31 -2.77
C GLN A 64 -10.08 3.76 -2.27
N THR A 65 -11.25 4.41 -2.34
CA THR A 65 -11.46 5.77 -1.81
C THR A 65 -11.38 5.79 -0.29
N ALA A 66 -11.94 4.78 0.38
CA ALA A 66 -11.82 4.64 1.84
C ALA A 66 -10.36 4.41 2.27
N ALA A 67 -9.63 3.55 1.55
CA ALA A 67 -8.20 3.32 1.81
C ALA A 67 -7.35 4.57 1.58
N SER A 68 -7.62 5.34 0.52
CA SER A 68 -6.91 6.61 0.25
C SER A 68 -7.22 7.67 1.30
N THR A 69 -8.49 7.75 1.74
CA THR A 69 -8.90 8.66 2.82
C THR A 69 -8.25 8.26 4.16
N ALA A 70 -8.17 6.96 4.46
CA ALA A 70 -7.48 6.46 5.64
C ALA A 70 -5.98 6.76 5.60
N ALA A 71 -5.33 6.58 4.44
CA ALA A 71 -3.90 6.90 4.26
C ALA A 71 -3.62 8.41 4.43
N LEU A 72 -4.47 9.27 3.87
CA LEU A 72 -4.40 10.72 4.07
C LEU A 72 -4.55 11.11 5.55
N ASN A 73 -5.49 10.48 6.26
CA ASN A 73 -5.69 10.72 7.69
C ASN A 73 -4.50 10.20 8.52
N MET A 74 -3.89 9.08 8.15
CA MET A 74 -2.67 8.58 8.78
C MET A 74 -1.47 9.52 8.54
N MET A 75 -1.30 10.05 7.33
CA MET A 75 -0.24 11.03 7.04
C MET A 75 -0.43 12.35 7.79
N ARG A 76 -1.68 12.77 8.03
CA ARG A 76 -1.98 13.94 8.88
C ARG A 76 -1.67 13.71 10.36
N GLY A 77 -1.84 12.48 10.86
CA GLY A 77 -1.48 12.12 12.24
C GLY A 77 0.03 12.12 12.53
N ILE A 78 0.85 11.88 11.50
CA ILE A 78 2.32 11.91 11.59
C ILE A 78 2.87 13.34 11.40
N SER A 79 2.03 14.28 10.93
CA SER A 79 2.37 15.71 10.81
C SER A 79 2.37 16.47 12.15
N GLN A 80 2.37 15.77 13.29
CA GLN A 80 3.11 16.32 14.42
C GLN A 80 4.60 16.13 14.11
N VAL A 81 5.07 16.98 13.20
CA VAL A 81 6.47 17.19 12.88
C VAL A 81 7.20 17.20 14.22
N MET A 82 8.03 16.18 14.47
CA MET A 82 9.11 16.29 15.45
C MET A 82 9.95 17.47 14.98
N THR A 83 9.58 18.66 15.41
CA THR A 83 10.35 19.87 15.15
C THR A 83 11.71 19.64 15.77
N VAL A 84 12.78 20.06 15.10
CA VAL A 84 14.15 19.89 15.59
C VAL A 84 14.35 20.45 17.02
N ALA A 85 13.45 21.35 17.43
CA ALA A 85 13.32 21.88 18.79
C ALA A 85 12.97 20.82 19.87
N SER A 86 12.29 19.73 19.51
CA SER A 86 11.89 18.66 20.44
C SER A 86 13.06 17.76 20.91
N PHE A 87 14.25 17.93 20.34
CA PHE A 87 15.47 17.21 20.72
C PHE A 87 16.45 18.02 21.59
N SER A 88 16.06 19.24 22.00
CA SER A 88 16.90 20.11 22.84
C SER A 88 16.28 20.28 24.23
N PRO A 89 16.94 19.81 25.31
CA PRO A 89 18.18 19.02 25.33
C PRO A 89 17.94 17.55 24.92
N ILE A 90 19.01 16.78 24.71
CA ILE A 90 18.90 15.36 24.36
C ILE A 90 18.00 14.62 25.38
N PRO A 91 16.94 13.94 24.94
CA PRO A 91 16.04 13.25 25.84
C PRO A 91 16.72 12.02 26.47
N LEU A 92 16.38 11.69 27.72
CA LEU A 92 16.98 10.55 28.43
C LEU A 92 16.82 9.21 27.71
N PRO A 93 15.68 8.90 27.07
CA PRO A 93 15.59 7.74 26.18
C PRO A 93 16.69 7.69 25.11
N MET A 94 17.01 8.82 24.47
CA MET A 94 18.08 8.86 23.47
C MET A 94 19.45 8.63 24.11
N LEU A 95 19.70 9.18 25.30
CA LEU A 95 20.95 8.95 26.02
C LEU A 95 21.10 7.48 26.45
N ALA A 96 20.03 6.84 26.93
CA ALA A 96 20.01 5.40 27.25
C ALA A 96 20.34 4.54 26.01
N LEU A 97 19.80 4.93 24.84
CA LEU A 97 20.10 4.24 23.59
C LEU A 97 21.57 4.37 23.18
N ILE A 98 22.16 5.57 23.36
CA ILE A 98 23.59 5.79 23.12
C ILE A 98 24.43 4.90 24.05
N PHE A 99 24.08 4.79 25.32
CA PHE A 99 24.79 3.90 26.26
C PHE A 99 24.66 2.43 25.89
N ALA A 100 23.46 1.97 25.50
CA ALA A 100 23.27 0.60 25.02
C ALA A 100 24.10 0.31 23.74
N ALA A 101 24.22 1.29 22.84
CA ALA A 101 25.05 1.16 21.64
C ALA A 101 26.55 1.10 21.99
N ILE A 102 27.02 1.94 22.92
CA ILE A 102 28.41 1.90 23.41
C ILE A 102 28.71 0.56 24.08
N GLU A 103 27.81 0.05 24.92
CA GLU A 103 27.96 -1.24 25.57
C GLU A 103 28.01 -2.39 24.55
N ASN A 104 27.15 -2.36 23.52
CA ASN A 104 27.24 -3.31 22.40
C ASN A 104 28.62 -3.26 21.73
N CYS A 105 29.15 -2.07 21.46
CA CYS A 105 30.49 -1.91 20.91
C CYS A 105 31.57 -2.49 21.83
N ILE A 106 31.49 -2.26 23.14
CA ILE A 106 32.44 -2.79 24.12
C ILE A 106 32.38 -4.33 24.17
N HIS A 107 31.18 -4.92 24.20
CA HIS A 107 31.01 -6.38 24.17
C HIS A 107 31.65 -7.03 22.93
N LYS A 108 31.63 -6.34 21.79
CA LYS A 108 32.34 -6.79 20.58
C LYS A 108 33.85 -6.87 20.79
N TRP A 109 34.45 -5.88 21.46
CA TRP A 109 35.89 -5.88 21.73
C TRP A 109 36.29 -6.95 22.74
N ILE A 110 35.49 -7.16 23.79
CA ILE A 110 35.79 -8.15 24.84
C ILE A 110 35.77 -9.58 24.30
N THR A 111 34.81 -9.90 23.44
CA THR A 111 34.67 -11.26 22.90
C THR A 111 35.75 -11.60 21.88
N GLY A 112 36.45 -10.62 21.31
CA GLY A 112 37.49 -10.82 20.28
C GLY A 112 36.97 -11.41 18.97
N ILE A 113 35.66 -11.66 18.86
CA ILE A 113 35.02 -12.28 17.71
C ILE A 113 34.38 -11.17 16.88
N HIS A 114 34.95 -10.89 15.72
CA HIS A 114 34.40 -9.95 14.75
C HIS A 114 33.25 -10.58 13.95
N THR A 115 32.26 -11.16 14.61
CA THR A 115 31.00 -11.53 13.96
C THR A 115 30.14 -10.28 13.79
N GLY A 116 29.32 -10.26 12.73
CA GLY A 116 28.34 -9.19 12.50
C GLY A 116 27.30 -9.18 13.62
N LEU A 117 27.60 -8.47 14.71
CA LEU A 117 26.70 -8.28 15.83
C LEU A 117 25.64 -7.25 15.42
N ASN A 118 24.44 -7.74 15.13
CA ASN A 118 23.31 -6.89 14.83
C ASN A 118 22.85 -6.19 16.11
N PHE A 119 22.86 -4.86 16.10
CA PHE A 119 22.21 -4.05 17.13
C PHE A 119 20.69 -4.09 16.88
N THR A 120 20.02 -5.07 17.47
CA THR A 120 18.56 -5.24 17.35
C THR A 120 17.87 -4.85 18.64
N ALA A 121 16.67 -4.28 18.52
CA ALA A 121 15.83 -3.92 19.66
C ALA A 121 15.63 -5.10 20.61
N THR A 122 15.31 -6.29 20.07
CA THR A 122 15.08 -7.52 20.85
C THR A 122 16.27 -7.96 21.70
N LYS A 123 17.50 -7.71 21.25
CA LYS A 123 18.71 -8.17 21.94
C LYS A 123 19.17 -7.20 23.03
N TYR A 124 18.99 -5.90 22.79
CA TYR A 124 19.45 -4.83 23.68
C TYR A 124 18.31 -4.15 24.44
N GLU A 125 17.08 -4.65 24.37
CA GLU A 125 15.94 -4.12 25.11
C GLU A 125 16.22 -4.06 26.61
N VAL A 126 16.70 -5.16 27.20
CA VAL A 126 17.01 -5.24 28.63
C VAL A 126 18.09 -4.22 29.01
N VAL A 127 19.20 -4.20 28.27
CA VAL A 127 20.31 -3.26 28.48
C VAL A 127 19.84 -1.80 28.38
N TYR A 128 19.02 -1.49 27.39
CA TYR A 128 18.42 -0.17 27.22
C TYR A 128 17.54 0.22 28.42
N GLN A 129 16.65 -0.67 28.87
CA GLN A 129 15.77 -0.41 30.02
C GLN A 129 16.57 -0.23 31.32
N ASP A 130 17.64 -1.01 31.51
CA ASP A 130 18.52 -0.90 32.67
C ASP A 130 19.26 0.45 32.69
N HIS A 131 19.79 0.90 31.54
CA HIS A 131 20.38 2.24 31.40
C HIS A 131 19.35 3.33 31.64
N LEU A 132 18.14 3.19 31.09
CA LEU A 132 17.09 4.17 31.26
C LEU A 132 16.66 4.32 32.73
N LYS A 133 16.50 3.20 33.44
CA LYS A 133 16.19 3.19 34.87
C LYS A 133 17.31 3.81 35.70
N SER A 134 18.56 3.49 35.36
CA SER A 134 19.75 4.07 35.99
C SER A 134 19.81 5.59 35.78
N LEU A 135 19.50 6.06 34.57
CA LEU A 135 19.47 7.48 34.24
C LEU A 135 18.41 8.25 35.01
N TYR A 136 17.17 7.72 35.11
CA TYR A 136 16.13 8.35 35.92
C TYR A 136 16.50 8.37 37.40
N SER A 137 17.01 7.26 37.93
CA SER A 137 17.48 7.20 39.31
C SER A 137 18.60 8.22 39.56
N PHE A 138 19.55 8.36 38.63
CA PHE A 138 20.61 9.35 38.73
C PHE A 138 20.08 10.79 38.65
N GLN A 139 19.10 11.06 37.78
CA GLN A 139 18.44 12.35 37.68
C GLN A 139 17.79 12.75 39.00
N ASP A 140 17.10 11.82 39.65
CA ASP A 140 16.42 12.06 40.92
C ASP A 140 17.43 12.38 42.04
N HIS A 141 18.52 11.60 42.15
CA HIS A 141 19.56 11.85 43.16
C HIS A 141 20.34 13.14 42.91
N SER A 142 20.59 13.49 41.64
CA SER A 142 21.38 14.68 41.26
C SER A 142 20.52 15.89 40.90
N LYS A 143 19.21 15.86 41.17
CA LYS A 143 18.24 16.88 40.75
C LYS A 143 18.63 18.29 41.19
N HIS A 144 19.18 18.44 42.39
CA HIS A 144 19.64 19.71 42.95
C HIS A 144 20.82 20.34 42.19
N LEU A 145 21.63 19.52 41.50
CA LEU A 145 22.79 19.95 40.72
C LEU A 145 22.50 20.00 39.21
N ASN A 146 21.37 19.45 38.78
CA ASN A 146 20.97 19.32 37.36
C ASN A 146 22.09 18.75 36.46
N ILE A 147 22.89 17.81 36.97
CA ILE A 147 24.06 17.27 36.28
C ILE A 147 23.66 16.67 34.94
N LEU A 148 22.60 15.84 34.95
CA LEU A 148 22.16 15.14 33.74
C LEU A 148 21.59 16.10 32.69
N GLY A 149 20.86 17.14 33.10
CA GLY A 149 20.39 18.19 32.20
C GLY A 149 21.55 18.94 31.54
N ASN A 150 22.61 19.24 32.30
CA ASN A 150 23.82 19.88 31.79
C ASN A 150 24.56 18.98 30.78
N ILE A 151 24.67 17.68 31.06
CA ILE A 151 25.27 16.71 30.14
C ILE A 151 24.46 16.65 28.84
N CYS A 152 23.14 16.47 28.91
CA CYS A 152 22.28 16.40 27.72
C CYS A 152 22.36 17.67 26.87
N THR A 153 22.39 18.84 27.50
CA THR A 153 22.51 20.14 26.82
C THR A 153 23.88 20.29 26.16
N LYS A 154 24.96 19.96 26.88
CA LYS A 154 26.33 20.04 26.34
C LYS A 154 26.52 19.08 25.17
N LEU A 155 26.02 17.85 25.30
CA LEU A 155 26.10 16.84 24.25
C LEU A 155 25.30 17.26 23.01
N TYR A 156 24.08 17.81 23.20
CA TYR A 156 23.30 18.38 22.11
C TYR A 156 24.09 19.46 21.35
N ASN A 157 24.56 20.49 22.06
CA ASN A 157 25.28 21.61 21.46
C ASN A 157 26.56 21.16 20.75
N THR A 158 27.33 20.27 21.38
CA THR A 158 28.59 19.76 20.83
C THR A 158 28.34 18.90 19.59
N GLY A 159 27.43 17.93 19.67
CA GLY A 159 27.10 17.05 18.55
C GLY A 159 26.57 17.84 17.36
N ARG A 160 25.72 18.82 17.62
CA ARG A 160 25.16 19.74 16.61
C ARG A 160 26.22 20.63 15.96
N PHE A 161 27.15 21.16 16.75
CA PHE A 161 28.26 21.96 16.24
C PHE A 161 29.16 21.12 15.31
N HIS A 162 29.53 19.90 15.72
CA HIS A 162 30.39 19.03 14.92
C HIS A 162 29.69 18.38 13.72
N SER A 163 28.36 18.27 13.72
CA SER A 163 27.61 17.82 12.55
C SER A 163 27.35 18.92 11.51
N GLY A 164 27.70 20.17 11.80
CA GLY A 164 27.42 21.31 10.93
C GLY A 164 25.95 21.75 10.93
N ALA A 165 25.14 21.25 11.89
CA ALA A 165 23.73 21.62 12.00
C ALA A 165 23.58 23.08 12.47
N GLN A 166 22.89 23.89 11.66
CA GLN A 166 22.73 25.32 11.94
C GLN A 166 21.87 25.62 13.18
N PRO A 167 22.16 26.69 13.95
CA PRO A 167 21.32 27.23 15.05
C PRO A 167 19.83 27.25 14.74
N LEU A 168 19.02 26.68 15.64
CA LEU A 168 17.56 26.76 15.52
C LEU A 168 17.07 28.21 15.61
N ASP A 169 17.81 29.06 16.33
CA ASP A 169 17.53 30.51 16.41
C ASP A 169 17.73 31.23 15.07
N ASN A 170 18.41 30.60 14.10
CA ASN A 170 18.60 31.11 12.74
C ASN A 170 17.68 30.44 11.70
N PHE A 171 16.72 29.60 12.12
CA PHE A 171 15.70 29.07 11.23
C PHE A 171 14.66 30.16 10.93
N CYS A 172 15.02 31.10 10.07
CA CYS A 172 14.05 31.57 9.09
C CYS A 172 13.98 30.43 8.07
N PRO A 173 12.94 29.56 8.06
CA PRO A 173 12.82 28.60 6.97
C PRO A 173 12.94 29.42 5.69
N PRO A 174 13.77 29.01 4.71
CA PRO A 174 13.87 29.74 3.46
C PRO A 174 12.47 29.79 2.90
N VAL A 175 11.81 30.95 3.07
CA VAL A 175 10.49 31.19 2.52
C VAL A 175 10.73 31.10 1.05
N ILE A 176 10.27 30.02 0.43
CA ILE A 176 10.34 29.86 -1.01
C ILE A 176 9.67 31.10 -1.57
N SER A 177 10.48 31.97 -2.19
CA SER A 177 9.97 33.27 -2.62
C SER A 177 8.84 33.02 -3.61
N ILE A 178 7.83 33.89 -3.59
CA ILE A 178 6.72 33.83 -4.55
C ILE A 178 7.27 33.82 -5.99
N ASN A 179 8.40 34.48 -6.21
CA ASN A 179 9.10 34.47 -7.50
C ASN A 179 9.66 33.09 -7.87
N ALA A 180 10.23 32.35 -6.92
CA ALA A 180 10.70 30.98 -7.15
C ALA A 180 9.54 30.01 -7.42
N LEU A 181 8.41 30.19 -6.72
CA LEU A 181 7.18 29.45 -6.99
C LEU A 181 6.62 29.76 -8.38
N ASN A 182 6.54 31.03 -8.75
CA ASN A 182 6.06 31.46 -10.06
C ASN A 182 6.98 30.97 -11.18
N ALA A 183 8.30 31.03 -10.99
CA ALA A 183 9.26 30.52 -11.96
C ALA A 183 9.09 29.01 -12.20
N ALA A 184 8.91 28.21 -11.14
CA ALA A 184 8.64 26.77 -11.27
C ALA A 184 7.30 26.49 -11.97
N ILE A 185 6.27 27.31 -11.71
CA ILE A 185 4.97 27.22 -12.40
C ILE A 185 5.12 27.55 -13.89
N ASP A 186 5.93 28.55 -14.23
CA ASP A 186 6.14 28.95 -15.62
C ASP A 186 7.01 27.95 -16.38
N GLU A 187 8.01 27.34 -15.73
CA GLU A 187 8.79 26.22 -16.27
C GLU A 187 7.86 25.04 -16.62
N TYR A 188 6.96 24.66 -15.71
CA TYR A 188 5.98 23.60 -15.95
C TYR A 188 5.04 23.91 -17.13
N LYS A 189 4.67 25.18 -17.33
CA LYS A 189 3.82 25.59 -18.46
C LYS A 189 4.60 25.65 -19.78
N ALA A 190 5.91 25.90 -19.72
CA ALA A 190 6.77 26.02 -20.89
C ALA A 190 7.13 24.67 -21.52
N ASP A 191 6.96 23.58 -20.77
CA ASP A 191 7.13 22.22 -21.28
C ASP A 191 5.78 21.46 -21.34
N PRO A 192 4.89 21.82 -22.29
CA PRO A 192 3.72 21.01 -22.55
C PRO A 192 4.19 19.70 -23.19
N MET A 193 4.38 18.67 -22.37
CA MET A 193 4.58 17.26 -22.75
C MET A 193 4.17 17.00 -24.20
N THR A 194 5.14 17.07 -25.12
CA THR A 194 4.97 16.53 -26.46
C THR A 194 5.12 15.02 -26.35
N GLU A 195 4.08 14.36 -25.83
CA GLU A 195 3.86 12.96 -26.18
C GLU A 195 3.44 12.94 -27.65
N THR A 196 4.42 12.96 -28.54
CA THR A 196 4.23 12.60 -29.95
C THR A 196 4.14 11.09 -30.06
N ASP A 197 3.01 10.56 -29.65
CA ASP A 197 2.60 9.20 -30.03
C ASP A 197 1.99 9.28 -31.43
N GLY A 198 2.85 9.04 -32.43
CA GLY A 198 2.50 9.13 -33.84
C GLY A 198 3.25 8.10 -34.68
N GLU A 199 3.02 6.83 -34.40
CA GLU A 199 3.32 5.72 -35.30
C GLU A 199 2.47 5.86 -36.58
N ASN A 200 3.10 5.86 -37.76
CA ASN A 200 2.47 5.32 -38.97
C ASN A 200 3.49 5.03 -40.08
N GLY A 201 3.85 3.74 -40.15
CA GLY A 201 3.86 2.91 -41.36
C GLY A 201 4.57 3.43 -42.60
N ASN A 202 5.74 2.85 -42.90
CA ASN A 202 6.14 2.64 -44.28
C ASN A 202 6.39 1.14 -44.52
N ILE A 203 5.40 0.53 -45.16
CA ILE A 203 5.40 -0.86 -45.62
C ILE A 203 6.17 -0.89 -46.94
N SER A 204 7.29 -1.62 -46.96
CA SER A 204 7.85 -2.17 -48.19
C SER A 204 6.82 -3.03 -48.90
N LYS A 205 6.46 -2.69 -50.14
CA LYS A 205 6.00 -3.64 -51.17
C LYS A 205 6.42 -3.17 -52.57
N ASP A 206 7.35 -3.94 -53.12
CA ASP A 206 7.35 -4.55 -54.46
C ASP A 206 7.13 -3.72 -55.74
N SER A 207 8.18 -3.78 -56.58
CA SER A 207 8.17 -4.27 -57.97
C SER A 207 7.34 -3.54 -59.04
N ALA A 208 8.03 -2.89 -59.98
CA ALA A 208 8.12 -3.29 -61.41
C ALA A 208 9.05 -2.33 -62.18
#